data_AF-A0AA42YFH5-F1
#
_entry.id   AF-A0AA42YFH5-F1
#
_cell.length_a   1.000
_cell.length_b   1.000
_cell.length_c   1.000
_cell.angle_alpha   90.00
_cell.angle_beta   90.00
_cell.angle_gamma   90.00
#
_symmetry.space_group_name_H-M   'P 1'
#
loop_
_entity.id
_entity.type
_entity.pdbx_description
1 polymer ?
#
loop_
_entity_poly.entity_id
_entity_poly.type
_entity_poly.pdbx_seq_one_letter_code
_entity_poly.pdbx_strand_id
1 'polypeptide(L)'
;MNVKNPLYEPVAALLPPGWALTAKRDAELLISSHTIRLQADPQSNDPLGPLYGPCMITLVIVDRVAPEEIEDVRRRNAALIDGLPAQESKNNLKQWHEANADVLQIINSEPTHYADNFSVRIQCRRIPYGEPAHQEYLRIMEALNTMFRAYPA
;
A
#
# COMPACT_ATOMS: atom_id res chain seq x y z
N MET A 1 1.80 -23.39 -12.72
CA MET A 1 3.07 -23.05 -12.05
C MET A 1 2.74 -22.12 -10.90
N ASN A 2 3.04 -22.49 -9.65
CA ASN A 2 2.91 -21.56 -8.51
C ASN A 2 4.01 -20.51 -8.66
N VAL A 3 3.68 -19.34 -9.21
CA VAL A 3 4.59 -18.21 -9.21
C VAL A 3 4.69 -17.75 -7.76
N LYS A 4 5.71 -18.23 -7.05
CA LYS A 4 6.03 -17.67 -5.73
C LYS A 4 6.38 -16.20 -5.98
N ASN A 5 5.64 -15.30 -5.33
CA ASN A 5 5.94 -13.88 -5.36
C ASN A 5 7.42 -13.70 -4.95
N PRO A 6 8.26 -13.08 -5.79
CA PRO A 6 9.72 -13.03 -5.57
C PRO A 6 10.10 -12.25 -4.30
N LEU A 7 9.17 -11.44 -3.77
CA LEU A 7 9.37 -10.68 -2.54
C LEU A 7 8.97 -11.45 -1.28
N TYR A 8 8.33 -12.62 -1.38
CA TYR A 8 7.78 -13.29 -0.20
C TYR A 8 8.86 -13.63 0.84
N GLU A 9 9.87 -14.40 0.44
CA GLU A 9 10.97 -14.80 1.33
C GLU A 9 11.77 -13.59 1.87
N PRO A 10 12.23 -12.63 1.05
CA PRO A 10 13.01 -11.51 1.57
C PRO A 10 12.19 -10.61 2.49
N VAL A 11 10.89 -10.39 2.22
CA VAL A 11 10.03 -9.60 3.12
C VAL A 11 9.73 -10.36 4.40
N ALA A 12 9.45 -11.66 4.33
CA ALA A 12 9.14 -12.48 5.51
C ALA A 12 10.31 -12.48 6.51
N ALA A 13 11.55 -12.50 6.02
CA ALA A 13 12.76 -12.45 6.84
C ALA A 13 12.92 -11.14 7.64
N LEU A 14 12.25 -10.06 7.24
CA LEU A 14 12.30 -8.76 7.91
C LEU A 14 11.26 -8.60 9.02
N LEU A 15 10.27 -9.49 9.11
CA LEU A 15 9.13 -9.29 10.00
C LEU A 15 9.47 -9.65 11.44
N PRO A 16 9.15 -8.77 12.42
CA PRO A 16 9.28 -9.09 13.82
C PRO A 16 8.24 -10.14 14.25
N PRO A 17 8.46 -10.84 15.38
CA PRO A 17 7.47 -11.76 15.93
C PRO A 17 6.10 -11.10 16.10
N GLY A 18 5.02 -11.82 15.77
CA GLY A 18 3.66 -11.30 15.88
C GLY A 18 3.17 -10.50 14.66
N TRP A 19 3.98 -10.40 13.62
CA TRP A 19 3.60 -9.93 12.29
C TRP A 19 3.57 -11.09 11.30
N ALA A 20 2.60 -11.07 10.39
CA ALA A 20 2.37 -12.12 9.41
C ALA A 20 2.49 -11.56 8.00
N LEU A 21 3.05 -12.37 7.08
CA LEU A 21 3.08 -12.09 5.65
C LEU A 21 2.10 -13.02 4.92
N THR A 22 1.14 -12.43 4.21
CA THR A 22 0.18 -13.17 3.39
C THR A 22 0.34 -12.75 1.93
N ALA A 23 0.51 -13.72 1.02
CA ALA A 23 0.36 -13.46 -0.41
C ALA A 23 -1.14 -13.40 -0.75
N LYS A 24 -1.62 -12.23 -1.18
CA LYS A 24 -3.03 -12.05 -1.58
C LYS A 24 -3.27 -12.42 -3.04
N ARG A 25 -2.29 -12.14 -3.90
CA ARG A 25 -2.24 -12.41 -5.34
C ARG A 25 -0.78 -12.56 -5.77
N ASP A 26 -0.53 -12.98 -7.01
CA ASP A 26 0.84 -13.17 -7.53
C ASP A 26 1.73 -11.92 -7.38
N ALA A 27 1.15 -10.72 -7.47
CA ALA A 27 1.85 -9.44 -7.34
C ALA A 27 1.56 -8.67 -6.04
N GLU A 28 0.80 -9.23 -5.09
CA GLU A 28 0.39 -8.51 -3.87
C GLU A 28 0.74 -9.27 -2.59
N LEU A 29 1.51 -8.60 -1.72
CA LEU A 29 1.82 -9.06 -0.37
C LEU A 29 1.14 -8.16 0.67
N LEU A 30 0.60 -8.77 1.72
CA LEU A 30 0.05 -8.09 2.88
C LEU A 30 0.87 -8.45 4.10
N ILE A 31 1.49 -7.44 4.71
CA ILE A 31 2.08 -7.51 6.04
C ILE A 31 1.00 -7.05 7.03
N SER A 32 0.71 -7.88 8.03
CA SER A 32 -0.30 -7.56 9.05
C SER A 32 0.18 -7.87 10.46
N SER A 33 -0.08 -6.97 11.40
CA SER A 33 0.12 -7.22 12.83
C SER A 33 -1.05 -8.02 13.42
N HIS A 34 -0.90 -8.42 14.68
CA HIS A 34 -2.04 -8.73 15.55
C HIS A 34 -2.90 -7.48 15.84
N THR A 35 -4.04 -7.63 16.51
CA THR A 35 -4.90 -6.49 16.90
C THR A 35 -4.15 -5.57 17.85
N ILE A 36 -3.94 -4.33 17.42
CA ILE A 36 -3.26 -3.28 18.17
C ILE A 36 -4.09 -2.01 18.15
N ARG A 37 -3.70 -1.03 18.97
CA ARG A 37 -4.28 0.31 18.92
C ARG A 37 -3.71 1.06 17.71
N LEU A 38 -4.57 1.74 16.96
CA LEU A 38 -4.22 2.44 15.72
C LEU A 38 -4.47 3.94 15.87
N GLN A 39 -3.70 4.73 15.13
CA GLN A 39 -3.98 6.13 14.89
C GLN A 39 -5.19 6.24 13.96
N ALA A 40 -6.09 7.18 14.27
CA ALA A 40 -7.12 7.58 13.32
C ALA A 40 -6.45 8.21 12.10
N ASP A 41 -6.91 7.85 10.91
CA ASP A 41 -6.44 8.52 9.70
C ASP A 41 -7.01 9.95 9.72
N PRO A 42 -6.16 11.00 9.76
CA PRO A 42 -6.61 12.39 9.84
C PRO A 42 -7.39 12.83 8.59
N GLN A 43 -7.28 12.10 7.48
CA GLN A 43 -8.06 12.33 6.26
C GLN A 43 -9.36 11.51 6.21
N SER A 44 -9.54 10.60 7.17
CA SER A 44 -10.76 9.81 7.29
C SER A 44 -11.74 10.44 8.28
N ASN A 45 -13.03 10.21 8.06
CA ASN A 45 -14.06 10.47 9.08
C ASN A 45 -14.09 9.35 10.13
N ASP A 46 -12.93 8.81 10.53
CA ASP A 46 -12.85 7.76 11.52
C ASP A 46 -13.45 8.27 12.86
N PRO A 47 -14.19 7.42 13.59
CA PRO A 47 -14.75 7.81 14.87
C PRO A 47 -13.62 8.25 15.81
N LEU A 48 -13.86 9.35 16.55
CA LEU A 48 -12.92 10.00 17.49
C LEU A 48 -12.49 9.11 18.69
N GLY A 49 -12.77 7.81 18.66
CA GLY A 49 -12.39 6.84 19.68
C GLY A 49 -11.11 6.07 19.32
N PRO A 50 -10.52 5.34 20.28
CA PRO A 50 -9.38 4.48 20.00
C PRO A 50 -9.78 3.39 19.00
N LEU A 51 -9.11 3.38 17.85
CA LEU A 51 -9.28 2.33 16.85
C LEU A 51 -8.45 1.11 17.28
N TYR A 52 -9.09 -0.06 17.27
CA TYR A 52 -8.41 -1.34 17.52
C TYR A 52 -8.54 -2.23 16.30
N GLY A 53 -7.43 -2.75 15.82
CA GLY A 53 -7.37 -3.63 14.65
C GLY A 53 -5.94 -3.97 14.24
N PRO A 54 -5.76 -4.85 13.26
CA PRO A 54 -4.44 -5.09 12.69
C PRO A 54 -3.94 -3.85 11.94
N CYS A 55 -2.68 -3.49 12.14
CA CYS A 55 -1.99 -2.62 11.18
C CYS A 55 -1.72 -3.43 9.91
N MET A 56 -1.94 -2.80 8.75
CA MET A 56 -1.83 -3.43 7.45
C MET A 56 -0.93 -2.59 6.54
N ILE A 57 0.11 -3.21 6.01
CA ILE A 57 1.01 -2.66 4.99
C ILE A 57 0.86 -3.54 3.75
N THR A 58 0.35 -2.96 2.67
CA THR A 58 0.21 -3.64 1.39
C THR A 58 1.40 -3.30 0.49
N LEU A 59 2.02 -4.33 -0.08
CA LEU A 59 3.05 -4.22 -1.11
C LEU A 59 2.46 -4.73 -2.43
N VAL A 60 2.37 -3.85 -3.42
CA VAL A 60 1.94 -4.21 -4.78
C VAL A 60 3.15 -4.11 -5.70
N ILE A 61 3.57 -5.24 -6.26
CA ILE A 61 4.60 -5.29 -7.31
C ILE A 61 3.97 -4.81 -8.61
N VAL A 62 4.65 -3.90 -9.27
CA VAL A 62 4.26 -3.37 -10.58
C VAL A 62 5.47 -3.36 -11.51
N ASP A 63 5.21 -3.21 -12.80
CA ASP A 63 6.25 -3.10 -13.81
C ASP A 63 7.24 -1.99 -13.45
N ARG A 64 8.52 -2.22 -13.77
CA ARG A 64 9.59 -1.29 -13.45
C ARG A 64 9.37 0.04 -14.17
N VAL A 65 9.26 1.13 -13.40
CA VAL A 65 9.17 2.51 -13.90
C VAL A 65 10.49 3.23 -13.62
N ALA A 66 11.25 3.71 -14.59
CA ALA A 66 12.54 4.36 -14.27
C ALA A 66 12.33 5.62 -13.37
N PRO A 67 13.27 5.98 -12.47
CA PRO A 67 13.12 7.16 -11.61
C PRO A 67 12.83 8.45 -12.38
N GLU A 68 13.41 8.59 -13.57
CA GLU A 68 13.19 9.71 -14.49
C GLU A 68 11.80 9.71 -15.15
N GLU A 69 11.08 8.59 -15.15
CA GLU A 69 9.76 8.44 -15.77
C GLU A 69 8.60 8.57 -14.77
N ILE A 70 8.89 8.62 -13.46
CA ILE A 70 7.84 8.62 -12.42
C ILE A 70 6.94 9.86 -12.51
N GLU A 71 7.50 11.00 -12.90
CA GLU A 71 6.75 12.24 -13.07
C GLU A 71 5.73 12.14 -14.21
N ASP A 72 6.05 11.39 -15.27
CA ASP A 72 5.11 11.15 -16.37
C ASP A 72 4.03 10.13 -15.98
N VAL A 73 4.33 9.17 -15.10
CA VAL A 73 3.30 8.31 -14.49
C VAL A 73 2.35 9.14 -13.63
N ARG A 74 2.89 9.97 -12.72
CA ARG A 74 2.09 10.84 -11.85
C ARG A 74 1.22 11.81 -12.64
N ARG A 75 1.76 12.43 -13.69
CA ARG A 75 1.01 13.33 -14.58
C ARG A 75 -0.14 12.61 -15.28
N ARG A 76 0.09 11.38 -15.77
CA ARG A 76 -0.96 10.54 -16.37
C ARG A 76 -2.04 10.18 -15.34
N ASN A 77 -1.65 9.80 -14.14
CA ASN A 77 -2.59 9.45 -13.08
C ASN A 77 -3.42 10.65 -12.63
N ALA A 78 -2.83 11.84 -12.51
CA ALA A 78 -3.57 13.06 -12.23
C ALA A 78 -4.66 13.32 -13.29
N ALA A 79 -4.32 13.19 -14.58
CA ALA A 79 -5.29 13.32 -15.66
C ALA A 79 -6.41 12.26 -15.61
N LEU A 80 -6.10 11.03 -15.20
CA LEU A 80 -7.10 9.98 -15.00
C LEU A 80 -8.03 10.31 -13.83
N ILE A 81 -7.48 10.81 -12.72
CA ILE A 81 -8.27 11.23 -11.55
C ILE A 81 -9.22 12.36 -11.92
N ASP A 82 -8.75 13.36 -12.65
CA ASP A 82 -9.57 14.48 -13.12
C ASP A 82 -10.68 14.04 -14.08
N GLY A 83 -10.46 12.95 -14.82
CA GLY A 83 -11.43 12.35 -15.73
C GLY A 83 -12.45 11.42 -15.06
N LEU A 84 -12.28 11.08 -13.78
CA LEU A 84 -13.23 10.21 -13.08
C LEU A 84 -14.57 10.95 -12.85
N PRO A 85 -15.71 10.29 -13.10
CA PRO A 85 -17.02 10.89 -12.83
C PRO A 85 -17.17 11.16 -11.33
N ALA A 86 -17.83 12.26 -10.98
CA ALA A 86 -18.11 12.59 -9.58
C ALA A 86 -18.88 11.45 -8.90
N GLN A 87 -18.54 11.16 -7.64
CA GLN A 87 -19.26 10.17 -6.86
C GLN A 87 -20.62 10.75 -6.44
N GLU A 88 -21.67 10.46 -7.21
CA GLU A 88 -22.99 11.08 -7.04
C GLU A 88 -23.70 10.70 -5.72
N SER A 89 -23.47 9.50 -5.17
CA SER A 89 -24.02 9.11 -3.86
C SER A 89 -23.29 7.93 -3.22
N LYS A 90 -23.46 7.77 -1.90
CA LYS A 90 -23.00 6.57 -1.16
C LYS A 90 -23.74 5.30 -1.57
N ASN A 91 -25.00 5.41 -2.00
CA ASN A 91 -25.84 4.25 -2.36
C ASN A 91 -25.38 3.58 -3.67
N ASN A 92 -24.75 4.34 -4.57
CA ASN A 92 -24.23 3.82 -5.84
C ASN A 92 -22.71 3.65 -5.84
N LEU A 93 -22.06 3.76 -4.68
CA LEU A 93 -20.60 3.71 -4.58
C LEU A 93 -20.00 2.41 -5.11
N LYS A 94 -20.66 1.27 -4.84
CA LYS A 94 -20.21 -0.02 -5.37
C LYS A 94 -20.23 -0.05 -6.90
N GLN A 95 -21.33 0.38 -7.50
CA GLN A 95 -21.48 0.44 -8.96
C GLN A 95 -20.48 1.41 -9.59
N TRP A 96 -20.25 2.57 -8.96
CA TRP A 96 -19.23 3.52 -9.38
C TRP A 96 -17.83 2.91 -9.35
N HIS A 97 -17.46 2.21 -8.28
CA HIS A 97 -16.17 1.53 -8.19
C HIS A 97 -16.02 0.42 -9.24
N GLU A 98 -17.06 -0.39 -9.44
CA GLU A 98 -17.06 -1.45 -10.44
C GLU A 98 -16.95 -0.90 -11.86
N ALA A 99 -17.66 0.19 -12.17
CA ALA A 99 -17.61 0.86 -13.47
C ALA A 99 -16.25 1.52 -13.78
N ASN A 100 -15.48 1.88 -12.75
CA ASN A 100 -14.18 2.54 -12.90
C ASN A 100 -13.01 1.65 -12.46
N ALA A 101 -13.22 0.35 -12.30
CA ALA A 101 -12.25 -0.56 -11.67
C ALA A 101 -10.88 -0.55 -12.36
N ASP A 102 -10.85 -0.51 -13.70
CA ASP A 102 -9.60 -0.52 -14.48
C ASP A 102 -8.80 0.77 -14.29
N VAL A 103 -9.47 1.93 -14.33
CA VAL A 103 -8.84 3.25 -14.11
C VAL A 103 -8.34 3.36 -12.67
N LEU A 104 -9.15 2.91 -11.71
CA LEU A 104 -8.76 2.86 -10.30
C LEU A 104 -7.61 1.90 -10.07
N GLN A 105 -7.52 0.78 -10.80
CA GLN A 105 -6.40 -0.14 -10.71
C GLN A 105 -5.11 0.55 -11.18
N ILE A 106 -5.13 1.31 -12.28
CA ILE A 106 -3.97 2.07 -12.76
C ILE A 106 -3.53 3.10 -11.71
N ILE A 107 -4.44 3.92 -11.20
CA ILE A 107 -4.15 4.94 -10.18
C ILE A 107 -3.62 4.27 -8.89
N ASN A 108 -4.24 3.17 -8.46
CA ASN A 108 -3.82 2.40 -7.30
C ASN A 108 -2.54 1.58 -7.53
N SER A 109 -2.01 1.55 -8.75
CA SER A 109 -0.74 0.89 -9.08
C SER A 109 0.43 1.86 -9.17
N GLU A 110 0.21 3.17 -8.98
CA GLU A 110 1.31 4.14 -8.93
C GLU A 110 2.37 3.69 -7.91
N PRO A 111 3.61 3.43 -8.33
CA PRO A 111 4.63 2.93 -7.43
C PRO A 111 5.20 4.05 -6.58
N THR A 112 5.52 3.73 -5.34
CA THR A 112 6.16 4.67 -4.40
C THR A 112 7.64 4.38 -4.22
N HIS A 113 8.06 3.15 -4.57
CA HIS A 113 9.43 2.67 -4.46
C HIS A 113 9.84 1.80 -5.65
N TYR A 114 11.13 1.55 -5.81
CA TYR A 114 11.67 0.68 -6.85
C TYR A 114 12.89 -0.12 -6.40
N ALA A 115 13.09 -1.25 -7.07
CA ALA A 115 14.30 -2.06 -7.06
C ALA A 115 14.82 -2.21 -8.50
N ASP A 116 15.85 -3.04 -8.71
CA ASP A 116 16.48 -3.20 -10.02
C ASP A 116 15.48 -3.65 -11.09
N ASN A 117 14.64 -4.64 -10.79
CA ASN A 117 13.80 -5.33 -11.78
C ASN A 117 12.29 -5.04 -11.70
N PHE A 118 11.84 -4.30 -10.69
CA PHE A 118 10.43 -4.02 -10.48
C PHE A 118 10.25 -2.75 -9.66
N SER A 119 9.04 -2.21 -9.72
CA SER A 119 8.59 -1.13 -8.84
C SER A 119 7.60 -1.66 -7.83
N VAL A 120 7.46 -0.97 -6.70
CA VAL A 120 6.58 -1.38 -5.60
C VAL A 120 5.77 -0.18 -5.15
N ARG A 121 4.45 -0.37 -5.05
CA ARG A 121 3.60 0.49 -4.25
C ARG A 121 3.53 -0.05 -2.83
N ILE A 122 4.04 0.73 -1.89
CA ILE A 122 3.86 0.50 -0.46
C ILE A 122 2.67 1.36 0.01
N GLN A 123 1.61 0.72 0.50
CA GLN A 123 0.43 1.40 1.03
C GLN A 123 0.21 1.02 2.50
N CYS A 124 0.24 2.04 3.36
CA CYS A 124 -0.13 1.92 4.76
C CYS A 124 -1.51 2.55 4.96
N ARG A 125 -2.50 1.79 5.46
CA ARG A 125 -3.84 2.36 5.72
C ARG A 125 -3.94 3.05 7.08
N ARG A 126 -3.30 2.48 8.09
CA ARG A 126 -3.35 2.95 9.48
C ARG A 126 -2.04 2.65 10.16
N ILE A 127 -1.59 3.55 11.02
CA ILE A 127 -0.32 3.47 11.73
C ILE A 127 -0.60 3.04 13.18
N PRO A 128 0.24 2.18 13.80
CA PRO A 128 0.11 1.88 15.22
C PRO A 128 0.16 3.12 16.10
N TYR A 129 -0.68 3.16 17.13
CA TYR A 129 -0.67 4.17 18.16
C TYR A 129 0.02 3.65 19.42
N GLY A 130 1.02 4.40 19.89
CA GLY A 130 1.74 4.09 21.12
C GLY A 130 2.78 2.98 20.98
N GLU A 131 3.55 2.82 22.04
CA GLU A 131 4.65 1.84 22.14
C GLU A 131 4.13 0.48 22.67
N PRO A 132 4.74 -0.67 22.29
CA PRO A 132 5.91 -0.84 21.41
C PRO A 132 5.56 -0.98 19.91
N ALA A 133 4.28 -1.11 19.56
CA ALA A 133 3.83 -1.44 18.20
C ALA A 133 4.23 -0.37 17.16
N HIS A 134 4.33 0.89 17.57
CA HIS A 134 4.81 1.96 16.69
C HIS A 134 6.28 1.75 16.27
N GLN A 135 7.15 1.34 17.18
CA GLN A 135 8.57 1.08 16.84
C GLN A 135 8.73 -0.14 15.95
N GLU A 136 7.93 -1.19 16.16
CA GLU A 136 7.93 -2.34 15.26
C GLU A 136 7.52 -1.95 13.85
N TYR A 137 6.47 -1.13 13.71
CA TYR A 137 6.08 -0.58 12.42
C TYR A 137 7.19 0.25 11.77
N LEU A 138 7.84 1.15 12.53
CA LEU A 138 8.95 1.95 12.00
C LEU A 138 10.12 1.07 11.53
N ARG A 139 10.47 0.02 12.27
CA ARG A 139 11.50 -0.95 11.86
C ARG A 139 11.15 -1.69 10.58
N ILE A 140 9.89 -2.10 10.42
CA ILE A 140 9.41 -2.74 9.18
C ILE A 140 9.53 -1.75 8.02
N MET A 141 9.08 -0.51 8.20
CA MET A 141 9.16 0.53 7.16
C MET A 141 10.61 0.88 6.80
N GLU A 142 11.50 0.99 7.78
CA GLU A 142 12.93 1.22 7.55
C GLU A 142 13.59 0.07 6.78
N ALA A 143 13.26 -1.17 7.13
CA ALA A 143 13.75 -2.35 6.42
C ALA A 143 13.23 -2.40 4.97
N LEU A 144 11.96 -2.07 4.74
CA LEU A 144 11.40 -1.94 3.39
C LEU A 144 12.06 -0.81 2.60
N ASN A 145 12.33 0.34 3.23
CA ASN A 145 13.04 1.46 2.59
C ASN A 145 14.53 1.17 2.32
N THR A 146 15.12 0.20 3.04
CA THR A 146 16.46 -0.31 2.73
C THR A 146 16.42 -1.26 1.53
N MET A 147 15.37 -2.06 1.43
CA MET A 147 15.17 -3.00 0.32
C MET A 147 14.76 -2.31 -0.98
N PHE A 148 13.98 -1.22 -0.89
CA PHE A 148 13.45 -0.48 -2.03
C PHE A 148 13.80 0.99 -1.94
N ARG A 149 14.30 1.56 -3.03
CA ARG A 149 14.58 2.98 -3.12
C ARG A 149 13.27 3.74 -3.35
N ALA A 150 13.01 4.77 -2.56
CA ALA A 150 11.86 5.65 -2.79
C ALA A 150 12.05 6.43 -4.10
N TYR A 151 10.96 6.64 -4.85
CA TYR A 151 10.97 7.65 -5.90
C TYR A 151 11.13 9.06 -5.30
N PRO A 152 11.68 10.02 -6.07
CA PRO A 152 11.68 11.41 -5.66
C PRO A 152 10.25 11.87 -5.36
N ALA A 153 10.10 12.72 -4.35
CA ALA A 153 8.83 13.35 -4.01
C ALA A 153 8.45 14.36 -5.10
#